data_AF-A0A2N1GYH3-F1
#
_entry.id   AF-A0A2N1GYH3-F1
#
_cell.length_a   1.000
_cell.length_b   1.000
_cell.length_c   1.000
_cell.angle_alpha   90.00
_cell.angle_beta   90.00
_cell.angle_gamma   90.00
#
_symmetry.space_group_name_H-M   'P 1'
#
loop_
_entity.id
_entity.type
_entity.pdbx_description
1 polymer ?
#
loop_
_entity_poly.entity_id
_entity_poly.type
_entity_poly.pdbx_seq_one_letter_code
_entity_poly.pdbx_strand_id
1 'polypeptide(L)' 'TLSNGATIIIDAGKTTGTVIVDAPKDDVYKDAGSVQATITSATGGNFENLVPSSVPAVTSVTDTIDTST' A
#
# COMPACT_ATOMS: atom_id res chain seq x y z
N THR A 1 -1.80 6.09 9.43
CA THR A 1 -0.48 5.79 8.83
C THR A 1 -0.39 4.32 8.45
N LEU A 2 0.38 4.00 7.42
CA LEU A 2 0.60 2.65 6.91
C LEU A 2 2.01 2.15 7.24
N SER A 3 2.23 0.83 7.17
CA SER A 3 3.51 0.16 7.45
C SER A 3 4.65 0.56 6.51
N ASN A 4 4.33 1.00 5.30
CA ASN A 4 5.28 1.50 4.30
C ASN A 4 5.60 3.01 4.46
N GLY A 5 5.16 3.63 5.57
CA GLY A 5 5.39 5.05 5.85
C GLY A 5 4.38 6.01 5.22
N ALA A 6 3.51 5.53 4.32
CA ALA A 6 2.48 6.34 3.71
C ALA A 6 1.38 6.77 4.71
N THR A 7 0.74 7.91 4.44
CA THR A 7 -0.41 8.39 5.22
C THR A 7 -1.61 8.58 4.30
N ILE A 8 -2.73 7.96 4.64
CA ILE A 8 -4.02 8.20 4.00
C ILE A 8 -4.77 9.23 4.84
N ILE A 9 -5.21 10.31 4.19
CA ILE A 9 -6.11 11.31 4.78
C ILE A 9 -7.50 11.08 4.18
N ILE A 10 -8.51 11.02 5.04
CA ILE A 10 -9.92 10.93 4.64
C ILE A 10 -10.57 12.25 5.03
N ASP A 11 -10.96 13.05 4.04
CA ASP A 11 -11.55 14.37 4.27
C ASP A 11 -12.94 14.28 4.90
N ALA A 12 -13.37 15.37 5.55
CA ALA A 12 -14.70 15.46 6.14
C ALA A 12 -15.80 15.18 5.10
N GLY A 13 -16.74 14.29 5.46
CA GLY A 13 -17.82 13.87 4.56
C GLY A 13 -17.41 12.85 3.50
N LYS A 14 -16.15 12.38 3.49
CA LYS A 14 -15.70 11.27 2.66
C LYS A 14 -15.61 9.98 3.46
N THR A 15 -15.69 8.86 2.76
CA THR A 15 -15.54 7.51 3.32
C THR A 15 -14.28 6.82 2.83
N THR A 16 -13.57 7.42 1.87
CA THR A 16 -12.38 6.85 1.24
C THR A 16 -11.27 7.89 1.14
N GLY A 17 -10.04 7.41 1.26
CA GLY A 17 -8.82 8.12 0.95
C GLY A 17 -7.88 7.15 0.23
N THR A 18 -6.98 7.66 -0.60
CA THR A 18 -6.06 6.83 -1.39
C THR A 18 -4.63 7.31 -1.20
N VAL A 19 -3.69 6.39 -1.40
CA VAL A 19 -2.27 6.72 -1.52
C VAL A 19 -1.70 5.94 -2.70
N ILE A 20 -0.81 6.58 -3.46
CA ILE A 20 -0.11 5.97 -4.57
C ILE A 20 1.29 5.58 -4.06
N VAL A 21 1.68 4.34 -4.34
CA VAL A 21 3.00 3.81 -4.03
C VAL A 21 3.57 3.31 -5.34
N ASP A 22 4.71 3.87 -5.74
CA ASP A 22 5.38 3.45 -6.96
C ASP A 22 5.83 1.99 -6.83
N ALA A 23 5.67 1.23 -7.92
CA ALA A 23 6.28 -0.09 -8.02
C ALA A 23 7.81 0.03 -7.94
N PRO A 24 8.52 -1.04 -7.52
CA PRO A 24 9.96 -1.12 -7.68
C PRO A 24 10.37 -0.79 -9.12
N LYS A 25 11.53 -0.15 -9.29
CA LYS A 25 12.09 0.10 -10.63
C LYS A 25 12.62 -1.21 -11.20
N ASP A 26 12.41 -1.34 -12.50
CA ASP A 26 12.92 -2.43 -13.35
C ASP A 26 14.45 -2.58 -13.19
N ASP A 27 14.89 -3.78 -12.82
CA ASP A 27 16.27 -4.27 -12.75
C ASP A 27 16.39 -5.54 -13.61
N VAL A 28 17.28 -5.46 -14.61
CA VAL A 28 17.61 -6.49 -15.62
C VAL A 28 17.81 -7.90 -15.04
N TYR A 29 18.09 -8.04 -13.74
CA TYR A 29 18.32 -9.33 -13.10
C TYR A 29 17.28 -9.72 -12.02
N LYS A 30 16.36 -8.84 -11.60
CA LYS A 30 15.44 -9.10 -10.48
C LYS A 30 14.16 -8.25 -10.50
N ASP A 31 13.06 -8.75 -11.03
CA ASP A 31 11.75 -8.08 -10.84
C ASP A 31 10.58 -8.96 -10.36
N ALA A 32 10.88 -10.01 -9.58
CA ALA A 32 9.87 -10.58 -8.68
C ALA A 32 9.84 -9.79 -7.36
N GLY A 33 8.82 -8.96 -7.17
CA GLY A 33 8.63 -8.16 -5.96
C GLY A 33 7.19 -8.17 -5.45
N SER A 34 6.99 -7.71 -4.21
CA SER A 34 5.66 -7.42 -3.68
C SER A 34 5.66 -6.06 -3.00
N VAL A 35 4.58 -5.30 -3.23
CA VAL A 35 4.29 -4.08 -2.48
C VAL A 35 3.21 -4.43 -1.47
N GLN A 36 3.45 -4.12 -0.19
CA GLN A 36 2.47 -4.37 0.86
C GLN A 36 2.29 -3.17 1.79
N ALA A 37 1.07 -3.00 2.29
CA ALA A 37 0.74 -2.00 3.28
C ALA A 37 -0.30 -2.51 4.28
N THR A 38 -0.02 -2.30 5.57
CA THR A 38 -0.94 -2.57 6.68
C THR A 38 -1.18 -1.27 7.44
N ILE A 39 -2.36 -1.10 8.03
CA ILE A 39 -2.64 0.05 8.91
C ILE A 39 -1.86 -0.13 10.22
N THR A 40 -0.98 0.81 10.54
CA THR A 40 -0.20 0.81 11.79
C THR A 40 -0.83 1.70 12.85
N SER A 41 -1.45 2.79 12.42
CA SER A 41 -2.19 3.69 13.30
C SER A 41 -3.29 4.40 12.52
N ALA A 42 -4.38 4.73 13.22
CA ALA A 42 -5.42 5.59 12.71
C ALA A 42 -5.83 6.55 13.84
N THR A 43 -5.97 7.82 13.51
CA THR A 43 -6.34 8.89 14.44
C THR A 43 -7.36 9.80 13.77
N GLY A 44 -8.25 10.40 14.56
CA GLY A 44 -9.29 11.29 14.05
C GLY A 44 -10.62 10.58 13.77
N GLY A 45 -11.58 11.36 13.26
CA GLY A 45 -13.00 10.97 13.24
C GLY A 45 -13.65 11.08 14.62
N ASN A 46 -14.98 11.13 14.65
CA ASN A 46 -15.79 11.13 15.87
C ASN A 46 -16.19 9.69 16.27
N PHE A 47 -15.29 8.73 16.09
CA PHE A 47 -15.58 7.33 16.38
C PHE A 47 -15.27 7.03 17.84
N GLU A 48 -16.28 6.58 18.57
CA GLU A 48 -16.14 6.13 19.97
C GLU A 48 -15.21 4.90 20.08
N ASN A 49 -15.14 4.09 19.01
CA ASN A 49 -14.26 2.92 18.92
C ASN A 49 -13.88 2.63 17.46
N LEU A 50 -12.67 3.02 17.05
CA LEU A 50 -12.11 2.69 15.75
C LEU A 50 -11.23 1.44 15.86
N VAL A 51 -11.61 0.36 15.17
CA VAL A 51 -10.82 -0.87 15.07
C VAL A 51 -10.34 -1.04 13.63
N PRO A 52 -9.07 -0.74 13.32
CA PRO A 52 -8.51 -0.91 11.99
C PRO A 52 -8.30 -2.40 11.63
N SER A 53 -8.33 -2.71 10.34
CA SER A 53 -7.88 -4.02 9.85
C SER A 53 -6.37 -4.17 10.00
N SER A 54 -5.93 -5.31 10.54
CA SER A 54 -4.52 -5.71 10.60
C SER A 54 -4.07 -6.54 9.41
N VAL A 55 -4.97 -6.85 8.47
CA VAL A 55 -4.66 -7.64 7.28
C VAL A 55 -3.88 -6.77 6.28
N PRO A 56 -2.69 -7.18 5.82
CA PRO A 56 -1.95 -6.46 4.79
C PRO A 56 -2.69 -6.45 3.46
N ALA A 57 -2.74 -5.30 2.80
CA ALA A 57 -3.00 -5.24 1.37
C ALA A 57 -1.70 -5.58 0.63
N VAL A 58 -1.74 -6.56 -0.28
CA VAL A 58 -0.56 -7.03 -1.02
C VAL A 58 -0.82 -6.92 -2.51
N THR A 59 0.13 -6.35 -3.24
CA THR A 59 0.15 -6.29 -4.70
C THR A 59 1.41 -6.97 -5.19
N SER A 60 1.23 -8.09 -5.89
CA SER A 60 2.34 -8.81 -6.52
C SER A 60 2.77 -8.09 -7.80
N VAL A 61 4.07 -7.91 -7.96
CA VAL A 61 4.70 -7.40 -9.19
C VAL A 61 5.20 -8.62 -9.96
N THR A 62 4.69 -8.79 -11.19
CA THR A 62 5.07 -9.89 -12.08
C THR A 62 5.94 -9.37 -13.21
N ASP A 63 7.16 -9.89 -13.32
CA ASP A 63 8.10 -9.63 -14.41
C ASP A 63 7.91 -10.60 -15.59
N THR A 64 8.31 -10.17 -16.79
CA THR A 64 8.44 -10.99 -17.98
C THR A 64 9.92 -11.20 -18.26
N ILE A 65 10.46 -12.39 -18.01
CA ILE A 65 11.85 -12.70 -18.39
C ILE A 65 11.96 -12.60 -19.91
N ASP A 66 12.66 -11.58 -20.41
CA ASP A 66 13.02 -11.46 -21.82
C ASP A 66 14.23 -12.35 -22.12
N THR A 67 14.01 -13.41 -22.91
CA THR A 67 15.03 -14.37 -23.31
C THR A 67 15.58 -14.13 -24.72
N SER A 68 15.41 -12.92 -25.28
CA SER A 68 15.87 -12.63 -26.64
C SER A 68 17.40 -12.82 -26.79
N THR A 69 17.78 -13.62 -27.78
CA THR A 69 19.16 -13.99 -28.17
C THR A 69 19.64 -13.25 -29.39
#